data_AF-A0A2X3FQD9-F1
#
_entry.id   AF-A0A2X3FQD9-F1
#
_cell.length_a   1.000
_cell.length_b   1.000
_cell.length_c   1.000
_cell.angle_alpha   90.00
_cell.angle_beta   90.00
_cell.angle_gamma   90.00
#
_symmetry.space_group_name_H-M   'P 1'
#
loop_
_entity.id
_entity.type
_entity.pdbx_description
1 polymer ?
#
loop_
_entity_poly.entity_id
_entity_poly.type
_entity_poly.pdbx_seq_one_letter_code
_entity_poly.pdbx_strand_id
1 'polypeptide(L)'
;MVLGGDMRDVHHRREVCPKIAWMPQGLGKNLYHTLSVYENVDFFARLFGHDKAERELRINELLQSTGLAPFRDRPPVNSPVG
;
A
#
# COMPACT_ATOMS: atom_id res chain seq x y z
N MET A 1 -23.18 0.40 -4.34
CA MET A 1 -22.52 1.26 -3.34
C MET A 1 -21.09 0.81 -3.15
N VAL A 2 -20.16 1.73 -2.92
CA VAL A 2 -18.74 1.47 -2.66
C VAL A 2 -18.36 2.24 -1.40
N LEU A 3 -17.73 1.57 -0.43
CA LEU A 3 -17.35 2.14 0.88
C LEU A 3 -18.50 2.92 1.55
N GLY A 4 -19.71 2.36 1.52
CA GLY A 4 -20.88 2.93 2.20
C GLY A 4 -21.69 3.98 1.44
N GLY A 5 -21.34 4.34 0.20
CA GLY A 5 -22.13 5.32 -0.58
C GLY A 5 -22.18 5.05 -2.09
N ASP A 6 -22.85 5.95 -2.83
CA ASP A 6 -23.04 5.84 -4.28
C ASP A 6 -21.94 6.57 -5.06
N MET A 7 -21.26 5.85 -5.97
CA MET A 7 -20.22 6.43 -6.83
C MET A 7 -20.76 7.41 -7.88
N ARG A 8 -22.08 7.43 -8.11
CA ARG A 8 -22.77 8.42 -8.96
C ARG A 8 -22.83 9.79 -8.30
N ASP A 9 -22.73 9.88 -6.97
CA ASP A 9 -22.61 11.14 -6.25
C ASP A 9 -21.17 11.68 -6.35
N VAL A 10 -21.05 12.94 -6.79
CA VAL A 10 -19.77 13.64 -6.95
C VAL A 10 -19.11 13.90 -5.60
N HIS A 11 -19.87 14.19 -4.55
CA HIS A 11 -19.35 14.42 -3.20
C HIS A 11 -18.77 13.14 -2.62
N HIS A 12 -19.56 12.06 -2.60
CA HIS A 12 -19.10 10.73 -2.17
C HIS A 12 -17.85 10.30 -2.96
N ARG A 13 -17.86 10.45 -4.29
CA ARG A 13 -16.70 10.11 -5.13
C ARG A 13 -15.44 10.87 -4.74
N ARG A 14 -15.53 12.19 -4.48
CA ARG A 14 -14.37 12.99 -4.06
C ARG A 14 -13.82 12.55 -2.71
N GLU A 15 -14.66 12.08 -1.80
CA GLU A 15 -14.22 11.61 -0.48
C GLU A 15 -13.59 10.21 -0.49
N VAL A 16 -14.10 9.30 -1.34
CA VAL A 16 -13.63 7.91 -1.36
C VAL A 16 -12.51 7.65 -2.36
N CYS A 17 -12.43 8.38 -3.48
CA CYS A 17 -11.40 8.16 -4.49
C CYS A 17 -9.97 8.22 -3.94
N PRO A 18 -9.59 9.18 -3.05
CA PRO A 18 -8.27 9.19 -2.43
C PRO A 18 -8.00 7.99 -1.49
N LYS A 19 -9.04 7.29 -1.04
CA LYS A 19 -8.95 6.13 -0.14
C LYS A 19 -8.86 4.79 -0.91
N ILE A 20 -9.03 4.83 -2.23
CA ILE A 20 -8.99 3.64 -3.09
C ILE A 20 -7.64 3.62 -3.80
N ALA A 21 -6.75 2.74 -3.34
CA ALA A 21 -5.52 2.42 -4.04
C ALA A 21 -5.73 1.21 -4.95
N TRP A 22 -5.13 1.23 -6.14
CA TRP A 22 -5.13 0.09 -7.06
C TRP A 22 -3.90 -0.77 -6.82
N MET A 23 -4.08 -2.08 -6.64
CA MET A 23 -3.00 -3.05 -6.64
C MET A 23 -3.04 -3.90 -7.94
N PRO A 24 -2.02 -3.82 -8.80
CA PRO A 24 -1.90 -4.74 -9.93
C PRO A 24 -1.78 -6.18 -9.43
N GLN A 25 -2.48 -7.13 -10.08
CA GLN A 25 -2.20 -8.54 -9.88
C GLN A 25 -0.78 -8.84 -10.41
N GLY A 26 0.06 -9.45 -9.57
CA GLY A 26 1.48 -9.66 -9.86
C GLY A 26 2.41 -8.74 -9.07
N LEU A 27 2.26 -8.71 -7.73
CA LEU A 27 3.19 -8.07 -6.80
C LEU A 27 4.65 -8.36 -7.17
N GLY A 28 4.99 -9.62 -7.46
CA GLY A 28 6.37 -10.00 -7.82
C GLY A 28 6.94 -9.34 -9.09
N LYS A 29 6.13 -8.82 -10.01
CA LYS A 29 6.62 -8.17 -11.26
C LYS A 29 6.67 -6.63 -11.18
N ASN A 30 5.96 -6.03 -10.22
CA ASN A 30 5.96 -4.57 -9.98
C ASN A 30 6.73 -4.17 -8.71
N LEU A 31 7.16 -5.13 -7.89
CA LEU A 31 8.08 -4.89 -6.78
C LEU A 31 9.50 -4.78 -7.35
N TYR A 32 10.22 -3.74 -6.95
CA TYR A 32 11.64 -3.65 -7.28
C TYR A 32 12.35 -4.77 -6.52
N HIS A 33 12.91 -5.74 -7.25
CA HIS A 33 13.47 -6.97 -6.70
C HIS A 33 14.64 -6.77 -5.71
N THR A 34 15.22 -5.56 -5.68
CA THR A 34 16.31 -5.18 -4.78
C THR A 34 15.84 -4.43 -3.53
N LEU A 35 14.57 -4.04 -3.46
CA LEU A 35 14.00 -3.29 -2.34
C LEU A 35 13.32 -4.24 -1.35
N SER A 36 13.47 -3.97 -0.06
CA SER A 36 12.72 -4.62 1.02
C SER A 36 11.21 -4.37 0.90
N VAL A 37 10.40 -5.14 1.63
CA VAL A 37 8.95 -4.90 1.72
C VAL A 37 8.67 -3.47 2.21
N TYR A 38 9.42 -3.00 3.21
CA TYR A 38 9.32 -1.62 3.69
C TYR A 38 9.64 -0.58 2.62
N GLU A 39 10.74 -0.74 1.90
CA GLU A 39 11.17 0.21 0.86
C GLU A 39 10.20 0.26 -0.32
N ASN A 40 9.60 -0.88 -0.68
CA ASN A 40 8.53 -0.91 -1.69
C ASN A 40 7.32 -0.09 -1.22
N VAL A 41 6.86 -0.26 0.02
CA VAL A 41 5.70 0.49 0.54
C VAL A 41 6.04 1.98 0.72
N ASP A 42 7.23 2.32 1.21
CA ASP A 42 7.69 3.72 1.34
C ASP A 42 7.73 4.42 -0.02
N PHE A 43 8.20 3.75 -1.06
CA PHE A 43 8.22 4.28 -2.42
C PHE A 43 6.81 4.66 -2.91
N PHE A 44 5.84 3.76 -2.77
CA PHE A 44 4.45 4.05 -3.15
C PHE A 44 3.81 5.11 -2.27
N ALA A 45 4.10 5.12 -0.97
CA ALA A 45 3.54 6.09 -0.04
C ALA A 45 4.05 7.53 -0.28
N ARG A 46 5.25 7.71 -0.85
CA ARG A 46 5.75 9.03 -1.29
C ARG A 46 4.92 9.65 -2.40
N LEU A 47 4.23 8.85 -3.22
CA LEU A 47 3.36 9.36 -4.29
C LEU A 47 2.13 10.11 -3.75
N PHE A 48 1.78 9.88 -2.48
CA PHE A 48 0.62 10.49 -1.82
C PHE A 48 0.96 11.73 -0.98
N GLY A 49 2.22 12.17 -0.97
CA GLY A 49 2.63 13.45 -0.35
C GLY A 49 2.56 13.51 1.18
N HIS A 50 2.50 12.36 1.87
CA HIS A 50 2.51 12.31 3.34
C HIS A 50 3.87 12.73 3.93
N ASP A 51 3.82 13.42 5.08
CA ASP A 51 5.00 13.73 5.87
C ASP A 51 5.71 12.43 6.33
N LYS A 52 7.03 12.51 6.54
CA LYS A 52 7.87 11.33 6.80
C LYS A 52 7.41 10.56 8.04
N ALA A 53 7.09 11.24 9.14
CA ALA A 53 6.69 10.59 10.39
C ALA A 53 5.32 9.90 10.27
N GLU A 54 4.37 10.55 9.60
CA GLU A 54 3.05 9.97 9.36
C GLU A 54 3.13 8.75 8.43
N ARG A 55 4.01 8.82 7.43
CA ARG A 55 4.25 7.71 6.51
C ARG A 55 4.84 6.50 7.24
N GLU A 56 5.85 6.69 8.09
CA GLU A 56 6.45 5.62 8.89
C GLU A 56 5.41 4.92 9.78
N LEU A 57 4.54 5.69 10.45
CA LEU A 57 3.46 5.15 11.27
C LEU A 57 2.47 4.32 10.44
N ARG A 58 1.96 4.88 9.34
CA ARG A 58 1.00 4.21 8.46
C ARG A 58 1.57 2.94 7.81
N ILE A 59 2.86 2.96 7.44
CA ILE A 59 3.53 1.76 6.90
C ILE A 59 3.61 0.67 7.97
N ASN A 60 3.95 1.02 9.20
CA ASN A 60 3.99 0.04 10.30
C ASN A 60 2.62 -0.58 10.55
N GLU A 61 1.56 0.23 10.61
CA GLU A 61 0.18 -0.25 10.78
C GLU A 61 -0.26 -1.14 9.61
N LEU A 62 0.10 -0.78 8.38
CA LEU A 62 -0.19 -1.58 7.19
C LEU A 62 0.51 -2.93 7.24
N LEU A 63 1.80 -2.97 7.59
CA LEU A 63 2.55 -4.23 7.68
C LEU A 63 2.00 -5.14 8.77
N GLN A 64 1.54 -4.58 9.90
CA GLN A 64 0.90 -5.35 10.96
C GLN A 64 -0.46 -5.91 10.53
N SER A 65 -1.33 -5.07 9.97
CA SER A 65 -2.68 -5.47 9.54
C SER A 65 -2.69 -6.47 8.37
N THR A 66 -1.65 -6.47 7.55
CA THR A 66 -1.49 -7.40 6.41
C THR A 66 -0.69 -8.65 6.77
N GLY A 67 -0.16 -8.76 7.99
CA GLY A 67 0.71 -9.88 8.40
C GLY A 67 2.11 -9.86 7.75
N LEU A 68 2.50 -8.75 7.11
CA LEU A 68 3.79 -8.58 6.44
C LEU A 68 4.90 -8.06 7.36
N ALA A 69 4.59 -7.70 8.60
CA ALA A 69 5.55 -7.18 9.57
C ALA A 69 6.82 -8.05 9.76
N PRO A 70 6.76 -9.40 9.79
CA PRO A 70 7.96 -10.25 9.88
C PRO A 70 8.86 -10.18 8.64
N PHE A 71 8.36 -9.70 7.51
CA PHE A 71 9.07 -9.60 6.23
C PHE A 71 9.55 -8.18 5.91
N ARG A 72 9.37 -7.24 6.84
CA ARG A 72 9.68 -5.81 6.68
C ARG A 72 11.00 -5.54 5.96
N ASP A 73 12.07 -6.15 6.44
CA ASP A 73 13.45 -5.90 5.98
C ASP A 73 13.93 -6.91 4.93
N ARG A 74 13.06 -7.84 4.50
CA ARG A 74 13.38 -8.87 3.51
C ARG A 74 12.98 -8.39 2.10
N PRO A 75 13.81 -8.63 1.07
CA PRO A 75 13.36 -8.50 -0.31
C PRO A 75 12.22 -9.48 -0.59
N PRO A 76 11.15 -9.06 -1.31
CA PRO A 76 9.99 -9.91 -1.57
C PRO A 76 10.30 -11.14 -2.43
N VAL A 77 11.44 -11.16 -3.13
CA VAL A 77 11.85 -12.26 -4.02
C VAL A 77 12.11 -13.59 -3.30
N ASN A 78 12.19 -13.60 -1.97
CA ASN A 78 12.47 -14.81 -1.20
C ASN A 78 11.25 -15.39 -0.45
N SER A 79 10.01 -14.99 -0.77
CA SER A 79 8.80 -15.60 -0.20
C SER A 79 8.34 -16.80 -1.03
N PRO A 80 8.14 -18.01 -0.48
CA PRO A 80 7.83 -19.23 -1.24
C PRO A 80 6.36 -19.31 -1.72
N VAL A 81 5.70 -18.17 -1.94
CA VAL A 81 4.29 -18.12 -2.35
C VAL A 81 4.21 -17.48 -3.73
N GLY A 82 4.11 -18.35 -4.74
CA GLY A 82 3.73 -17.99 -6.12
C GLY A 82 2.23 -17.87 -6.28
#